data_AF-A0A9C9SAB8-F1
#
_entry.id   AF-A0A9C9SAB8-F1
#
_cell.length_a   1.000
_cell.length_b   1.000
_cell.length_c   1.000
_cell.angle_alpha   90.00
_cell.angle_beta   90.00
_cell.angle_gamma   90.00
#
_symmetry.space_group_name_H-M   'P 1'
#
loop_
_entity.id
_entity.type
_entity.pdbx_description
1 polymer ?
#
loop_
_entity_poly.entity_id
_entity_poly.type
_entity_poly.pdbx_seq_one_letter_code
_entity_poly.pdbx_strand_id
1 'polypeptide(L)'
;MIEAMRKAGIELTIFFYNPNIHPRREYEIRKEENIRYARRHGITFFDGDYDSDAWFERVKGLEREPERGERCSRCFDLRFERSALFAHENGFRAFTSSLGFSRWKDLEQVNASGERAASRYPGLTYWTRNWRKGGGQQRGMEIAREEGFYRQEYCGCVYSLRDMRVRRAG
;
A
#
# COMPACT_ATOMS: atom_id res chain seq x y z
N MET A 1 1.01 12.10 4.24
CA MET A 1 -0.24 11.44 4.70
C MET A 1 -0.26 11.33 6.21
N ILE A 2 0.57 10.46 6.82
CA ILE A 2 0.58 10.25 8.29
C ILE A 2 0.82 11.56 9.06
N GLU A 3 1.87 12.32 8.71
CA GLU A 3 2.14 13.62 9.34
C GLU A 3 0.92 14.57 9.28
N ALA A 4 0.24 14.63 8.13
CA ALA A 4 -0.92 15.50 7.94
C ALA A 4 -2.13 15.05 8.78
N MET A 5 -2.37 13.73 8.89
CA MET A 5 -3.45 13.21 9.74
C MET A 5 -3.18 13.51 11.22
N ARG A 6 -1.94 13.34 11.68
CA ARG A 6 -1.57 13.65 13.06
C ARG A 6 -1.66 15.15 13.38
N LYS A 7 -1.22 16.02 12.47
CA LYS A 7 -1.37 17.48 12.62
C LYS A 7 -2.84 17.90 12.71
N ALA A 8 -3.75 17.13 12.12
CA ALA A 8 -5.19 17.34 12.23
C ALA A 8 -5.82 16.68 13.48
N GLY A 9 -5.01 16.14 14.41
CA GLY A 9 -5.50 15.49 15.63
C GLY A 9 -6.12 14.10 15.41
N ILE A 10 -5.89 13.48 14.24
CA ILE A 10 -6.43 12.15 13.94
C ILE A 10 -5.52 11.08 14.55
N GLU A 11 -6.08 10.28 15.45
CA GLU A 11 -5.46 9.04 15.91
C GLU A 11 -5.50 7.99 14.79
N LEU A 12 -4.38 7.34 14.54
CA LEU A 12 -4.24 6.38 13.44
C LEU A 12 -3.41 5.19 13.86
N THR A 13 -3.67 4.08 13.18
CA THR A 13 -2.92 2.83 13.26
C THR A 13 -2.37 2.51 11.87
N ILE A 14 -1.18 1.89 11.82
CA ILE A 14 -0.62 1.34 10.59
C ILE A 14 -0.91 -0.16 10.55
N PHE A 15 -1.62 -0.59 9.51
CA PHE A 15 -1.75 -2.00 9.17
C PHE A 15 -0.91 -2.29 7.92
N PHE A 16 0.07 -3.18 8.04
CA PHE A 16 0.96 -3.53 6.94
C PHE A 16 0.59 -4.88 6.34
N TYR A 17 -0.08 -4.86 5.18
CA TYR A 17 -0.41 -6.08 4.44
C TYR A 17 -0.02 -5.93 2.96
N ASN A 18 1.07 -6.61 2.59
CA ASN A 18 1.67 -6.53 1.27
C ASN A 18 2.20 -7.90 0.79
N PRO A 19 1.35 -8.92 0.68
CA PRO A 19 1.77 -10.27 0.28
C PRO A 19 2.40 -10.32 -1.12
N ASN A 20 2.16 -9.28 -1.93
CA ASN A 20 2.69 -9.17 -3.27
C ASN A 20 4.18 -8.83 -3.33
N ILE A 21 4.80 -8.31 -2.26
CA ILE A 21 6.17 -7.78 -2.34
C ILE A 21 7.18 -8.92 -2.50
N HIS A 22 7.92 -8.93 -3.60
CA HIS A 22 8.93 -9.93 -3.93
C HIS A 22 10.24 -9.27 -4.36
N PRO A 23 11.40 -9.86 -4.01
CA PRO A 23 11.56 -11.08 -3.20
C PRO A 23 11.28 -10.83 -1.71
N ARG A 24 11.22 -11.89 -0.89
CA ARG A 24 10.96 -11.80 0.57
C ARG A 24 11.82 -10.75 1.28
N ARG A 25 13.09 -10.59 0.86
CA ARG A 25 13.99 -9.57 1.40
C ARG A 25 13.45 -8.14 1.22
N GLU A 26 12.83 -7.84 0.09
CA GLU A 26 12.17 -6.54 -0.13
C GLU A 26 11.00 -6.33 0.82
N TYR A 27 10.23 -7.39 1.08
CA TYR A 27 9.09 -7.34 2.02
C TYR A 27 9.58 -7.01 3.43
N GLU A 28 10.62 -7.70 3.92
CA GLU A 28 11.18 -7.44 5.25
C GLU A 28 11.73 -6.02 5.37
N ILE A 29 12.49 -5.53 4.38
CA ILE A 29 13.00 -4.14 4.39
C ILE A 29 11.84 -3.14 4.50
N ARG A 30 10.84 -3.26 3.62
CA ARG A 30 9.71 -2.33 3.61
C ARG A 30 8.89 -2.42 4.91
N LYS A 31 8.77 -3.62 5.49
CA LYS A 31 8.09 -3.81 6.77
C LYS A 31 8.85 -3.15 7.91
N GLU A 32 10.15 -3.44 8.04
CA GLU A 32 11.03 -2.90 9.08
C GLU A 32 11.07 -1.38 9.06
N GLU A 33 11.08 -0.76 7.87
CA GLU A 33 11.00 0.70 7.72
C GLU A 33 9.69 1.28 8.27
N ASN A 34 8.55 0.61 8.01
CA ASN A 34 7.27 1.04 8.55
C ASN A 34 7.20 0.84 10.07
N ILE A 35 7.74 -0.27 10.60
CA ILE A 35 7.84 -0.52 12.05
C ILE A 35 8.70 0.56 12.71
N ARG A 36 9.89 0.85 12.15
CA ARG A 36 10.81 1.88 12.65
C ARG A 36 10.13 3.23 12.71
N TYR A 37 9.46 3.61 11.62
CA TYR A 37 8.70 4.86 11.53
C TYR A 37 7.57 4.92 12.56
N ALA A 38 6.76 3.85 12.65
CA ALA A 38 5.66 3.77 13.59
C ALA A 38 6.16 3.94 15.04
N ARG A 39 7.21 3.21 15.41
CA ARG A 39 7.82 3.27 16.75
C ARG A 39 8.36 4.67 17.07
N ARG A 40 9.12 5.27 16.16
CA ARG A 40 9.66 6.63 16.32
C ARG A 40 8.58 7.67 16.60
N HIS A 41 7.41 7.47 16.01
CA HIS A 41 6.30 8.40 16.07
C HIS A 41 5.23 8.02 17.11
N GLY A 42 5.39 6.92 17.84
CA GLY A 42 4.39 6.44 18.80
C GLY A 42 3.08 6.03 18.13
N ILE A 43 3.15 5.42 16.95
CA ILE A 43 1.99 4.94 16.18
C ILE A 43 1.86 3.43 16.37
N THR A 44 0.65 2.97 16.67
CA THR A 44 0.36 1.52 16.75
C THR A 44 0.54 0.88 15.38
N PHE A 45 1.22 -0.28 15.37
CA PHE A 45 1.53 -1.01 14.15
C PHE A 45 1.03 -2.46 14.26
N PHE A 46 0.36 -2.93 13.21
CA PHE A 46 -0.05 -4.32 13.03
C PHE A 46 0.58 -4.89 11.77
N ASP A 47 1.25 -6.03 11.92
CA ASP A 47 1.80 -6.80 10.80
C ASP A 47 0.74 -7.78 10.30
N GLY A 48 0.47 -7.75 9.00
CA GLY A 48 -0.39 -8.72 8.33
C GLY A 48 0.44 -9.83 7.70
N ASP A 49 -0.14 -11.02 7.59
CA ASP A 49 0.53 -12.20 7.07
C ASP A 49 1.15 -11.98 5.68
N TYR A 50 2.38 -12.48 5.47
CA TYR A 50 2.99 -12.54 4.15
C TYR A 50 2.50 -13.80 3.41
N ASP A 51 1.23 -13.81 3.04
CA ASP A 51 0.61 -14.90 2.29
C ASP A 51 0.83 -14.71 0.78
N SER A 52 2.07 -14.98 0.33
CA SER A 52 2.42 -14.88 -1.09
C SER A 52 1.67 -15.87 -1.95
N ASP A 53 1.30 -17.03 -1.41
CA ASP A 53 0.64 -18.09 -2.16
C ASP A 53 -0.80 -17.69 -2.51
N ALA A 54 -1.55 -17.11 -1.56
CA ALA A 54 -2.84 -16.51 -1.85
C ALA A 54 -2.74 -15.37 -2.86
N TRP A 55 -1.66 -14.58 -2.83
CA TRP A 55 -1.43 -13.55 -3.83
C TRP A 55 -1.16 -14.14 -5.23
N PHE A 56 -0.33 -15.19 -5.33
CA PHE A 56 -0.05 -15.86 -6.60
C PHE A 56 -1.31 -16.48 -7.19
N GLU A 57 -2.11 -17.16 -6.38
CA GLU A 57 -3.37 -17.74 -6.84
C GLU A 57 -4.34 -16.64 -7.31
N ARG A 58 -4.40 -15.50 -6.60
CA ARG A 58 -5.25 -14.36 -6.98
C ARG A 58 -4.90 -13.75 -8.34
N VAL A 59 -3.64 -13.81 -8.76
CA VAL A 59 -3.15 -13.19 -10.01
C VAL A 59 -2.81 -14.20 -11.11
N LYS A 60 -3.13 -15.48 -10.89
CA LYS A 60 -2.89 -16.55 -11.84
C LYS A 60 -3.60 -16.30 -13.17
N GLY A 61 -2.90 -16.52 -14.27
CA GLY A 61 -3.37 -16.20 -15.62
C GLY A 61 -3.21 -14.73 -16.02
N LEU A 62 -2.78 -13.85 -15.12
CA LEU A 62 -2.55 -12.42 -15.36
C LEU A 62 -1.05 -12.06 -15.37
N GLU A 63 -0.16 -13.03 -15.51
CA GLU A 63 1.30 -12.85 -15.40
C GLU A 63 1.89 -11.97 -16.50
N ARG A 64 1.17 -11.88 -17.64
CA ARG A 64 1.54 -11.08 -18.80
C ARG A 64 0.82 -9.74 -18.89
N GLU A 65 -0.14 -9.48 -18.02
CA GLU A 65 -0.80 -8.18 -17.95
C GLU A 65 0.24 -7.07 -17.69
N PRO A 66 0.10 -5.90 -18.34
CA PRO A 66 0.99 -4.78 -18.10
C PRO A 66 0.81 -4.21 -16.68
N GLU A 67 1.79 -3.43 -16.22
CA GLU A 67 1.60 -2.59 -15.03
C GLU A 67 0.41 -1.64 -15.26
N ARG A 68 -0.45 -1.48 -14.24
CA ARG A 68 -1.76 -0.79 -14.33
C ARG A 68 -2.82 -1.54 -15.16
N GLY A 69 -2.54 -2.79 -15.58
CA GLY A 69 -3.54 -3.70 -16.13
C GLY A 69 -4.34 -4.43 -15.05
N GLU A 70 -5.10 -5.45 -15.46
CA GLU A 70 -6.03 -6.18 -14.58
C GLU A 70 -5.34 -6.84 -13.37
N ARG A 71 -4.09 -7.29 -13.55
CA ARG A 71 -3.26 -7.82 -12.45
C ARG A 71 -3.13 -6.84 -11.29
N CYS A 72 -2.99 -5.55 -11.57
CA CYS A 72 -2.86 -4.53 -10.54
C CYS A 72 -4.17 -4.37 -9.75
N SER A 73 -5.31 -4.37 -10.44
CA SER A 73 -6.64 -4.36 -9.81
C SER A 73 -6.81 -5.54 -8.85
N ARG A 74 -6.53 -6.77 -9.31
CA ARG A 74 -6.62 -7.99 -8.46
C ARG A 74 -5.70 -7.96 -7.25
N CYS A 75 -4.49 -7.43 -7.44
CA CYS A 75 -3.53 -7.21 -6.36
C CYS A 75 -4.06 -6.21 -5.32
N PHE A 76 -4.65 -5.10 -5.76
CA PHE A 76 -5.23 -4.10 -4.85
C PHE A 76 -6.46 -4.62 -4.13
N ASP A 77 -7.36 -5.32 -4.82
CA ASP A 77 -8.56 -5.93 -4.24
C ASP A 77 -8.19 -6.84 -3.06
N LEU A 78 -7.27 -7.80 -3.23
CA LEU A 78 -6.83 -8.69 -2.14
C LEU A 78 -6.36 -7.91 -0.91
N ARG A 79 -5.57 -6.85 -1.15
CA ARG A 79 -4.98 -6.06 -0.08
C ARG A 79 -6.01 -5.19 0.63
N PHE A 80 -6.95 -4.64 -0.12
CA PHE A 80 -8.00 -3.79 0.43
C PHE A 80 -9.10 -4.61 1.11
N GLU A 81 -9.45 -5.79 0.61
CA GLU A 81 -10.33 -6.74 1.28
C GLU A 81 -9.82 -7.07 2.69
N ARG A 82 -8.53 -7.38 2.83
CA ARG A 82 -7.92 -7.65 4.13
C ARG A 82 -7.84 -6.40 5.01
N SER A 83 -7.52 -5.24 4.44
CA SER A 83 -7.47 -3.97 5.18
C SER A 83 -8.84 -3.53 5.69
N ALA A 84 -9.89 -3.72 4.89
CA ALA A 84 -11.26 -3.38 5.24
C ALA A 84 -11.79 -4.32 6.34
N LEU A 85 -11.51 -5.62 6.23
CA LEU A 85 -11.82 -6.59 7.28
C LEU A 85 -11.15 -6.20 8.60
N PHE A 86 -9.83 -5.94 8.57
CA PHE A 86 -9.08 -5.50 9.75
C PHE A 86 -9.69 -4.23 10.36
N ALA A 87 -10.00 -3.24 9.53
CA ALA A 87 -10.58 -1.99 9.99
C ALA A 87 -11.94 -2.22 10.68
N HIS A 88 -12.81 -3.04 10.09
CA HIS A 88 -14.10 -3.40 10.64
C HIS A 88 -13.98 -4.15 11.99
N GLU A 89 -13.17 -5.20 12.05
CA GLU A 89 -12.99 -6.03 13.26
C GLU A 89 -12.38 -5.24 14.44
N ASN A 90 -11.62 -4.18 14.14
CA ASN A 90 -10.98 -3.34 15.15
C ASN A 90 -11.71 -2.01 15.39
N GLY A 91 -12.95 -1.86 14.88
CA GLY A 91 -13.81 -0.71 15.19
C GLY A 91 -13.41 0.61 14.52
N PHE A 92 -12.56 0.59 13.47
CA PHE A 92 -12.26 1.78 12.69
C PHE A 92 -13.44 2.18 11.81
N ARG A 93 -13.74 3.48 11.74
CA ARG A 93 -14.80 4.03 10.85
C ARG A 93 -14.30 4.38 9.46
N ALA A 94 -12.99 4.54 9.31
CA ALA A 94 -12.38 4.85 8.04
C ALA A 94 -10.97 4.26 7.93
N PHE A 95 -10.56 3.94 6.70
CA PHE A 95 -9.19 3.59 6.37
C PHE A 95 -8.76 4.28 5.07
N THR A 96 -7.46 4.42 4.86
CA THR A 96 -6.86 4.96 3.63
C THR A 96 -5.60 4.18 3.31
N SER A 97 -4.91 4.51 2.22
CA SER A 97 -3.75 3.74 1.78
C SER A 97 -2.62 4.58 1.21
N SER A 98 -1.39 4.14 1.52
CA SER A 98 -0.17 4.65 0.88
C SER A 98 -0.05 4.24 -0.59
N LEU A 99 -0.85 3.27 -1.05
CA LEU A 99 -0.93 2.88 -2.46
C LEU A 99 -1.21 4.09 -3.37
N GLY A 100 -2.09 4.99 -2.92
CA GLY A 100 -2.45 6.21 -3.62
C GLY A 100 -1.29 7.20 -3.78
N PHE A 101 -0.15 7.02 -3.11
CA PHE A 101 1.03 7.88 -3.24
C PHE A 101 2.00 7.43 -4.36
N SER A 102 1.93 6.16 -4.77
CA SER A 102 2.93 5.57 -5.68
C SER A 102 2.76 6.00 -7.14
N ARG A 103 3.81 6.54 -7.75
CA ARG A 103 3.83 6.89 -9.19
C ARG A 103 3.59 5.69 -10.12
N TRP A 104 3.87 4.48 -9.64
CA TRP A 104 3.69 3.24 -10.41
C TRP A 104 2.22 2.88 -10.59
N LYS A 105 1.36 3.35 -9.68
CA LYS A 105 -0.03 2.93 -9.57
C LYS A 105 -0.97 3.97 -10.18
N ASP A 106 -1.99 3.45 -10.83
CA ASP A 106 -3.15 4.21 -11.21
C ASP A 106 -3.99 4.52 -9.96
N LEU A 107 -4.30 5.81 -9.73
CA LEU A 107 -5.01 6.21 -8.52
C LEU A 107 -6.49 5.83 -8.56
N GLU A 108 -7.11 5.80 -9.74
CA GLU A 108 -8.51 5.42 -9.90
C GLU A 108 -8.68 3.92 -9.63
N GLN A 109 -7.79 3.07 -10.13
CA GLN A 109 -7.78 1.64 -9.80
C GLN A 109 -7.62 1.39 -8.29
N VAL A 110 -6.70 2.12 -7.65
CA VAL A 110 -6.49 2.03 -6.20
C VAL A 110 -7.75 2.46 -5.44
N ASN A 111 -8.35 3.59 -5.83
CA ASN A 111 -9.53 4.11 -5.15
C ASN A 111 -10.75 3.21 -5.33
N ALA A 112 -11.01 2.75 -6.55
CA ALA A 112 -12.11 1.84 -6.83
C ALA A 112 -12.00 0.53 -6.03
N SER A 113 -10.78 -0.01 -5.88
CA SER A 113 -10.55 -1.22 -5.07
C SER A 113 -10.79 -0.97 -3.58
N GLY A 114 -10.35 0.18 -3.06
CA GLY A 114 -10.59 0.58 -1.66
C GLY A 114 -12.07 0.79 -1.35
N GLU A 115 -12.80 1.48 -2.24
CA GLU A 115 -14.24 1.73 -2.10
C GLU A 115 -15.05 0.42 -2.14
N ARG A 116 -14.76 -0.47 -3.10
CA ARG A 116 -15.39 -1.81 -3.17
C ARG A 116 -15.13 -2.64 -1.92
N ALA A 117 -13.94 -2.56 -1.33
CA ALA A 117 -13.64 -3.29 -0.10
C ALA A 117 -14.38 -2.70 1.10
N ALA A 118 -14.43 -1.38 1.22
CA ALA A 118 -15.14 -0.68 2.29
C ALA A 118 -16.66 -0.94 2.24
N SER A 119 -17.25 -0.98 1.04
CA SER A 119 -18.70 -1.14 0.86
C SER A 119 -19.25 -2.47 1.37
N ARG A 120 -18.38 -3.43 1.70
CA ARG A 120 -18.74 -4.71 2.32
C ARG A 120 -19.10 -4.58 3.81
N TYR A 121 -18.74 -3.47 4.45
CA TYR A 121 -18.91 -3.27 5.90
C TYR A 121 -19.67 -1.97 6.17
N PRO A 122 -20.92 -2.04 6.67
CA PRO A 122 -21.69 -0.85 7.02
C PRO A 122 -20.94 0.05 8.01
N GLY A 123 -20.90 1.35 7.73
CA GLY A 123 -20.23 2.34 8.57
C GLY A 123 -18.71 2.46 8.37
N LEU A 124 -18.12 1.69 7.45
CA LEU A 124 -16.71 1.79 7.08
C LEU A 124 -16.53 2.62 5.79
N THR A 125 -15.63 3.60 5.83
CA THR A 125 -15.31 4.44 4.67
C THR A 125 -13.87 4.23 4.19
N TYR A 126 -13.68 4.06 2.89
CA TYR A 126 -12.36 4.24 2.29
C TYR A 126 -12.13 5.73 1.95
N TRP A 127 -11.12 6.34 2.57
CA TRP A 127 -10.82 7.76 2.35
C TRP A 127 -9.93 7.94 1.10
N THR A 128 -10.57 8.32 -0.01
CA THR A 128 -9.97 8.50 -1.36
C THR A 128 -9.09 9.74 -1.53
N ARG A 129 -8.66 10.37 -0.43
CA ARG A 129 -7.89 11.62 -0.49
C ARG A 129 -6.61 11.44 -1.31
N ASN A 130 -6.43 12.29 -2.31
CA ASN A 130 -5.20 12.35 -3.08
C ASN A 130 -4.10 13.06 -2.27
N TRP A 131 -3.31 12.27 -1.55
CA TRP A 131 -2.20 12.76 -0.72
C TRP A 131 -1.00 13.30 -1.50
N ARG A 132 -1.02 13.27 -2.85
CA ARG A 132 0.03 13.87 -3.69
C ARG A 132 -0.19 15.38 -3.89
N LYS A 133 -1.45 15.82 -3.91
CA LYS A 133 -1.83 17.21 -4.16
C LYS A 133 -1.51 18.12 -2.95
N GLY A 134 -1.50 19.43 -3.18
CA GLY A 134 -1.30 20.44 -2.12
C GLY A 134 0.06 20.36 -1.43
N GLY A 135 1.13 20.08 -2.18
CA GLY A 135 2.49 19.93 -1.64
C GLY A 135 2.77 18.57 -0.97
N GLY A 136 1.78 17.69 -0.86
CA GLY A 136 1.93 16.40 -0.19
C GLY A 136 2.98 15.48 -0.83
N GLN A 137 3.16 15.54 -2.15
CA GLN A 137 4.22 14.79 -2.82
C GLN A 137 5.62 15.26 -2.42
N GLN A 138 5.86 16.58 -2.42
CA GLN A 138 7.14 17.16 -2.04
C GLN A 138 7.45 16.86 -0.57
N ARG A 139 6.50 17.10 0.33
CA ARG A 139 6.68 16.81 1.75
C ARG A 139 6.93 15.32 2.02
N GLY A 140 6.27 14.43 1.28
CA GLY A 140 6.53 12.99 1.39
C GLY A 140 7.95 12.60 0.98
N MET A 141 8.55 13.27 -0.02
CA MET A 141 9.94 13.04 -0.41
C MET A 141 10.93 13.58 0.63
N GLU A 142 10.63 14.71 1.27
CA GLU A 142 11.42 15.24 2.38
C GLU A 142 11.43 14.29 3.57
N ILE A 143 10.25 13.84 4.01
CA ILE A 143 10.11 12.86 5.10
C ILE A 143 10.87 11.58 4.75
N ALA A 144 10.78 11.08 3.52
CA ALA A 144 11.52 9.89 3.12
C ALA A 144 13.05 10.06 3.23
N ARG A 145 13.57 11.27 2.97
CA ARG A 145 14.98 11.60 3.15
C ARG A 145 15.35 11.73 4.63
N GLU A 146 14.53 12.43 5.41
CA GLU A 146 14.68 12.62 6.86
C GLU A 146 14.71 11.27 7.60
N GLU A 147 13.86 10.32 7.19
CA GLU A 147 13.74 8.99 7.79
C GLU A 147 14.68 7.95 7.17
N GLY A 148 15.45 8.31 6.13
CA GLY A 148 16.35 7.40 5.44
C GLY A 148 15.64 6.19 4.84
N PHE A 149 14.46 6.38 4.24
CA PHE A 149 13.73 5.30 3.57
C PHE A 149 14.40 4.91 2.26
N TYR A 150 14.45 3.60 2.03
CA TYR A 150 14.86 2.99 0.79
C TYR A 150 13.98 3.46 -0.37
N ARG A 151 14.63 3.79 -1.49
CA ARG A 151 13.95 4.23 -2.70
C ARG A 151 13.57 3.04 -3.58
N GLN A 152 12.28 2.73 -3.60
CA GLN A 152 11.71 1.66 -4.42
C GLN A 152 11.83 1.95 -5.92
N GLU A 153 12.29 0.96 -6.68
CA GLU A 153 12.50 1.08 -8.13
C GLU A 153 11.40 0.41 -8.97
N TYR A 154 10.49 -0.32 -8.31
CA TYR A 154 9.39 -1.07 -8.90
C TYR A 154 8.21 -1.11 -7.92
N CYS A 155 7.04 -1.52 -8.39
CA CYS A 155 5.80 -1.55 -7.60
C CYS A 155 5.92 -2.47 -6.36
N GLY A 156 6.60 -3.59 -6.53
CA GLY A 156 6.92 -4.55 -5.47
C GLY A 156 6.65 -5.99 -5.89
N CYS A 157 5.76 -6.25 -6.85
CA CYS A 157 5.49 -7.62 -7.28
C CYS A 157 6.56 -8.18 -8.22
N VAL A 158 6.67 -9.52 -8.25
CA VAL A 158 7.65 -10.25 -9.08
C VAL A 158 7.58 -9.84 -10.56
N TYR A 159 6.39 -9.56 -11.06
CA TYR A 159 6.19 -9.13 -12.45
C TYR A 159 6.68 -7.70 -12.69
N SER A 160 6.39 -6.77 -11.77
CA SER A 160 6.93 -5.41 -11.85
C SER A 160 8.46 -5.38 -11.74
N LEU A 161 9.05 -6.32 -10.99
CA LEU A 161 10.49 -6.53 -10.89
C LEU A 161 11.06 -7.09 -12.20
N ARG A 162 10.42 -8.10 -12.78
CA ARG A 162 10.76 -8.65 -14.12
C ARG A 162 10.78 -7.54 -15.16
N ASP A 163 9.69 -6.78 -15.26
CA ASP A 163 9.52 -5.76 -16.30
C ASP A 163 10.48 -4.57 -16.10
N MET A 164 10.84 -4.25 -14.85
CA MET A 164 11.91 -3.27 -14.58
C MET A 164 13.28 -3.77 -15.04
N ARG A 165 13.62 -5.05 -14.77
CA ARG A 165 14.90 -5.63 -15.19
C ARG A 165 15.05 -5.68 -16.70
N VAL A 166 13.99 -6.07 -17.43
CA VAL A 166 13.98 -6.08 -18.90
C VAL A 166 14.26 -4.68 -19.45
N ARG A 167 13.58 -3.64 -18.92
CA ARG A 167 13.79 -2.24 -19.34
C ARG A 167 15.17 -1.67 -19.03
N ARG A 168 15.93 -2.26 -18.10
CA ARG A 168 17.29 -1.83 -17.77
C ARG A 168 18.35 -2.54 -18.61
N ALA A 169 18.01 -3.69 -19.17
CA ALA A 169 18.92 -4.53 -19.95
C ALA A 169 18.92 -4.17 -21.44
N GLY A 170 17.89 -3.47 -21.92
CA GLY A 170 17.82 -2.87 -23.26
C GLY A 170 18.10 -1.39 -23.20
#